data_AF-A0A9D1HVT4-F1
#
_entry.id   AF-A0A9D1HVT4-F1
#
_cell.length_a   1.000
_cell.length_b   1.000
_cell.length_c   1.000
_cell.angle_alpha   90.00
_cell.angle_beta   90.00
_cell.angle_gamma   90.00
#
_symmetry.space_group_name_H-M   'P 1'
#
loop_
_entity.id
_entity.type
_entity.pdbx_description
1 polymer ?
#
loop_
_entity_poly.entity_id
_entity_poly.type
_entity_poly.pdbx_seq_one_letter_code
_entity_poly.pdbx_strand_id
1 'polypeptide(L)' 'MNNKTRQQIVKVLQELLKELGKKRIQMFDCEDIMGDYKIVLFSEEAVEVLYAPEYRYVEILGLPKEEYDYLFKKYGY' A
#
# COMPACT_ATOMS: atom_id res chain seq x y z
N MET A 1 -0.78 6.74 -14.48
CA MET A 1 -0.82 5.28 -14.26
C MET A 1 -1.88 4.65 -15.16
N ASN A 2 -1.60 3.50 -15.77
CA ASN A 2 -2.56 2.81 -16.63
C ASN A 2 -3.59 2.01 -15.78
N ASN A 3 -4.72 1.61 -16.39
CA ASN A 3 -5.78 0.88 -15.67
C ASN A 3 -5.35 -0.51 -15.16
N LYS A 4 -4.35 -1.15 -15.79
CA LYS A 4 -3.86 -2.48 -15.42
C LYS A 4 -3.06 -2.44 -14.12
N THR A 5 -2.13 -1.51 -14.00
CA THR A 5 -1.34 -1.28 -12.78
C THR A 5 -2.25 -0.95 -11.59
N ARG A 6 -3.28 -0.11 -11.80
CA ARG A 6 -4.30 0.19 -10.77
C ARG A 6 -5.04 -1.06 -10.28
N GLN A 7 -5.46 -1.94 -11.19
CA GLN A 7 -6.14 -3.18 -10.84
C GLN A 7 -5.23 -4.14 -10.06
N GLN A 8 -3.94 -4.20 -10.41
CA GLN A 8 -2.96 -5.03 -9.72
C GLN A 8 -2.74 -4.55 -8.27
N ILE A 9 -2.54 -3.25 -8.05
CA ILE A 9 -2.41 -2.68 -6.71
C ILE A 9 -3.65 -3.00 -5.86
N VAL A 10 -4.85 -2.75 -6.39
CA VAL A 10 -6.10 -3.05 -5.66
C VAL A 10 -6.21 -4.54 -5.30
N LYS A 11 -5.80 -5.44 -6.20
CA LYS A 11 -5.81 -6.89 -5.92
C LYS A 11 -4.85 -7.26 -4.80
N VAL A 12 -3.61 -6.74 -4.84
CA VAL A 12 -2.60 -6.95 -3.80
C VAL A 12 -3.12 -6.47 -2.45
N LEU A 13 -3.68 -5.26 -2.39
CA LEU A 13 -4.25 -4.72 -1.15
C LEU A 13 -5.42 -5.56 -0.62
N GLN A 14 -6.28 -6.08 -1.50
CA GLN A 14 -7.39 -6.94 -1.08
C GLN A 14 -6.91 -8.28 -0.50
N GLU A 15 -5.88 -8.88 -1.08
CA GLU A 15 -5.25 -10.10 -0.56
C GLU A 15 -4.62 -9.84 0.81
N LEU A 16 -3.86 -8.75 0.95
CA LEU A 16 -3.25 -8.35 2.22
C LEU A 16 -4.29 -8.05 3.32
N LEU A 17 -5.37 -7.36 3.00
CA LEU A 17 -6.43 -7.07 3.97
C LEU A 17 -7.17 -8.32 4.43
N LYS A 18 -7.25 -9.36 3.59
CA LYS A 18 -7.81 -10.64 4.01
C LYS A 18 -6.91 -11.33 5.03
N GLU A 19 -5.59 -11.21 4.87
CA GLU A 19 -4.61 -11.82 5.78
C GLU A 19 -4.41 -11.02 7.08
N LEU A 20 -4.35 -9.70 6.99
CA LEU A 20 -4.01 -8.79 8.11
C LEU A 20 -5.24 -8.27 8.88
N GLY A 21 -6.43 -8.38 8.27
CA GLY A 21 -7.66 -7.78 8.74
C GLY A 21 -7.82 -6.31 8.28
N LYS A 22 -9.07 -5.85 8.18
CA LYS A 22 -9.50 -4.55 7.60
C LYS A 22 -8.89 -3.26 8.21
N LYS A 23 -8.00 -3.37 9.19
CA LYS A 23 -7.63 -2.29 10.13
C LYS A 23 -6.15 -1.91 10.11
N ARG A 24 -5.41 -2.34 9.09
CA ARG A 24 -3.93 -2.38 9.11
C ARG A 24 -3.23 -1.77 7.89
N ILE A 25 -3.91 -0.97 7.08
CA ILE A 25 -3.25 -0.24 5.99
C ILE A 25 -2.88 1.18 6.48
N GLN A 26 -1.62 1.58 6.28
CA GLN A 26 -1.12 2.92 6.54
C GLN A 26 -0.35 3.41 5.31
N MET A 27 -0.95 4.32 4.55
CA MET A 27 -0.33 4.83 3.33
C MET A 27 0.42 6.13 3.64
N PHE A 28 1.70 6.17 3.28
CA PHE A 28 2.59 7.32 3.45
C PHE A 28 2.84 8.00 2.11
N ASP A 29 3.03 9.32 2.12
CA ASP A 29 3.38 10.13 0.95
C ASP A 29 4.90 10.28 0.75
N CYS A 30 5.69 9.74 1.68
CA CYS A 30 7.15 9.66 1.63
C CYS A 30 7.63 8.31 2.18
N GLU A 31 8.83 7.88 1.76
CA GLU A 31 9.49 6.71 2.36
C GLU A 31 9.69 6.95 3.86
N ASP A 32 9.31 5.97 4.68
CA ASP A 32 9.52 6.05 6.13
C ASP A 32 10.98 6.37 6.50
N ILE A 33 11.14 7.25 7.48
CA ILE A 33 12.40 7.95 7.82
C ILE A 33 13.36 7.06 8.63
N MET A 34 12.92 5.87 9.10
CA MET A 34 13.72 5.04 10.00
C MET A 34 13.71 3.55 9.64
N GLY A 35 14.51 3.14 8.65
CA GLY A 35 15.17 1.81 8.61
C GLY A 35 14.34 0.54 8.85
N ASP A 36 13.02 0.62 8.82
CA ASP A 36 12.12 -0.46 9.17
C ASP A 36 12.34 -1.61 8.18
N TYR A 37 12.36 -2.84 8.70
CA TYR A 37 12.37 -4.01 7.84
C TYR A 37 11.05 -4.07 7.08
N LYS A 38 11.11 -3.84 5.77
CA LYS A 38 9.95 -3.88 4.88
C LYS A 38 10.12 -4.98 3.85
N ILE A 39 9.03 -5.68 3.58
CA ILE A 39 8.93 -6.68 2.51
C ILE A 39 8.27 -6.01 1.31
N VAL A 40 8.93 -6.04 0.16
CA VAL A 40 8.35 -5.58 -1.10
C VAL A 40 7.32 -6.59 -1.57
N LEU A 41 6.06 -6.17 -1.65
CA LEU A 41 4.95 -7.02 -2.09
C LEU A 41 4.57 -6.75 -3.55
N PHE A 42 4.73 -5.51 -3.99
CA PHE A 42 4.54 -5.09 -5.36
C PHE A 42 5.47 -3.93 -5.66
N SER A 43 6.12 -3.94 -6.81
CA SER A 43 6.94 -2.84 -7.31
C SER A 43 6.82 -2.80 -8.83
N GLU A 44 6.23 -1.74 -9.36
CA GLU A 44 6.10 -1.53 -10.81
C GLU A 44 6.25 -0.03 -11.12
N GLU A 45 7.24 0.29 -11.96
CA GLU A 45 7.59 1.65 -12.41
C GLU A 45 7.75 2.66 -11.28
N ALA A 46 6.66 3.31 -10.89
CA ALA A 46 6.60 4.41 -9.94
C ALA A 46 5.75 4.09 -8.71
N VAL A 47 5.17 2.89 -8.60
CA VAL A 47 4.35 2.49 -7.44
C VAL A 47 4.98 1.29 -6.74
N GLU A 48 5.12 1.41 -5.43
CA GLU A 48 5.61 0.35 -4.57
C GLU A 48 4.64 0.10 -3.41
N VAL A 49 4.40 -1.18 -3.10
CA VAL A 49 3.61 -1.63 -1.95
C VAL A 49 4.54 -2.42 -1.04
N LEU A 50 4.76 -1.90 0.15
CA LEU A 50 5.66 -2.41 1.16
C LEU A 50 4.86 -2.92 2.36
N TYR A 51 5.29 -4.01 2.98
CA TYR A 51 4.71 -4.50 4.23
C TYR A 51 5.75 -4.50 5.34
N ALA A 52 5.45 -3.81 6.43
CA ALA A 52 6.23 -3.82 7.66
C ALA A 52 5.66 -4.90 8.60
N PRO A 53 6.28 -6.09 8.70
CA PRO A 53 5.72 -7.20 9.47
C PRO A 53 5.70 -6.94 10.98
N GLU A 54 6.65 -6.17 11.50
CA GLU A 54 6.75 -5.85 12.93
C GLU A 54 5.54 -5.03 13.39
N TYR A 55 5.22 -3.97 12.65
CA TYR A 55 4.08 -3.10 12.93
C TYR A 55 2.77 -3.58 12.29
N ARG A 56 2.88 -4.57 11.40
CA ARG A 56 1.80 -5.13 10.59
C ARG A 56 1.05 -4.04 9.83
N TYR A 57 1.76 -3.14 9.17
CA TYR A 57 1.16 -2.15 8.27
C TYR A 57 1.63 -2.32 6.83
N VAL A 58 0.81 -1.83 5.89
CA VAL A 58 1.14 -1.77 4.46
C VAL A 58 1.31 -0.31 4.05
N GLU A 59 2.46 0.02 3.47
CA GLU A 59 2.82 1.32 2.91
C GLU A 59 2.72 1.28 1.39
N ILE A 60 2.23 2.35 0.79
CA ILE A 60 2.08 2.46 -0.67
C ILE A 60 2.68 3.77 -1.13
N LEU A 61 3.71 3.70 -1.96
CA LEU A 61 4.48 4.84 -2.45
C LEU A 61 4.12 5.17 -3.90
N GLY A 62 4.23 6.44 -4.26
CA GLY A 62 4.13 6.93 -5.64
C GLY A 62 2.73 6.88 -6.28
N LEU A 63 1.67 6.72 -5.46
CA LEU A 63 0.30 6.89 -5.93
C LEU A 63 -0.09 8.37 -6.06
N PRO A 64 -0.85 8.76 -7.10
CA PRO A 64 -1.48 10.08 -7.16
C PRO A 64 -2.45 10.29 -5.98
N LYS A 65 -2.52 11.53 -5.47
CA LYS A 65 -3.36 11.89 -4.30
C LYS A 65 -4.82 11.44 -4.41
N GLU A 66 -5.43 11.57 -5.59
CA GLU A 66 -6.83 11.18 -5.81
C GLU A 66 -7.05 9.66 -5.62
N GLU A 67 -6.09 8.85 -6.07
CA GLU A 67 -6.13 7.40 -5.93
C GLU A 67 -5.84 6.98 -4.50
N TYR A 68 -4.92 7.68 -3.83
CA TYR A 68 -4.69 7.59 -2.41
C TYR A 68 -5.99 7.82 -1.63
N ASP A 69 -6.67 8.94 -1.87
CA ASP A 69 -7.89 9.32 -1.14
C ASP A 69 -9.00 8.26 -1.32
N TYR A 70 -9.14 7.70 -2.53
CA TYR A 70 -10.08 6.62 -2.80
C TYR A 70 -9.76 5.34 -2.02
N LEU A 71 -8.49 4.91 -2.02
CA LEU A 71 -8.07 3.71 -1.30
C LEU A 71 -8.16 3.90 0.21
N PHE A 72 -7.71 5.05 0.71
CA PHE A 72 -7.77 5.40 2.13
C PHE A 72 -9.21 5.43 2.63
N LYS A 73 -10.14 6.08 1.90
CA LYS A 73 -11.56 6.09 2.28
C LYS A 73 -12.18 4.68 2.36
N LYS A 74 -11.68 3.74 1.56
CA LYS A 74 -12.25 2.39 1.45
C LYS A 74 -11.59 1.37 2.37
N TYR A 75 -10.31 1.56 2.70
CA TYR A 75 -9.47 0.56 3.34
C TYR A 75 -8.54 1.11 4.43
N GLY A 76 -8.33 2.42 4.48
CA GLY A 76 -7.60 3.11 5.54
C GLY A 76 -8.38 3.13 6.85
N TYR A 77 -7.70 3.52 7.93
CA TYR A 77 -8.26 3.61 9.27
C TYR A 77 -8.84 5.00 9.57
#